data_AF-A0A9D8RSQ5-F1
#
_entry.id   AF-A0A9D8RSQ5-F1
#
_cell.length_a   1.000
_cell.length_b   1.000
_cell.length_c   1.000
_cell.angle_alpha   90.00
_cell.angle_beta   90.00
_cell.angle_gamma   90.00
#
_symmetry.space_group_name_H-M   'P 1'
#
loop_
_entity.id
_entity.type
_entity.pdbx_description
1 polymer ?
#
loop_
_entity_poly.entity_id
_entity_poly.type
_entity_poly.pdbx_seq_one_letter_code
_entity_poly.pdbx_strand_id
1 'polypeptide(L)'
;GVLFGLVHGNFTQFFYAFGLGSLFAYIYLKSGNFFVVFASHAIFNVLSGILPAIMMEKGSDLAFALYMLAYLAVVITGVILLIIGAQGFKPKKGEISLSKKKMAEAVLVNPGMITAVLLMLALMILSLFTFTV
;
A
#
# COMPACT_ATOMS: atom_id res chain seq x y z
N GLY A 1 -0.11 -2.63 -6.15
CA GLY A 1 -0.78 -3.73 -5.42
C GLY A 1 0.24 -4.70 -4.86
N VAL A 2 0.43 -5.88 -5.49
CA VAL A 2 1.21 -7.01 -4.93
C VAL A 2 2.61 -6.61 -4.44
N LEU A 3 3.44 -6.03 -5.30
CA LEU A 3 4.81 -5.63 -4.92
C LEU A 3 4.81 -4.64 -3.75
N PHE A 4 3.85 -3.70 -3.74
CA PHE A 4 3.72 -2.73 -2.65
C PHE A 4 3.36 -3.40 -1.31
N GLY A 5 2.47 -4.40 -1.33
CA GLY A 5 2.17 -5.20 -0.15
C GLY A 5 3.37 -6.02 0.33
N LEU A 6 4.10 -6.66 -0.60
CA LEU A 6 5.25 -7.48 -0.26
C LEU A 6 6.37 -6.68 0.41
N VAL A 7 6.70 -5.48 -0.08
CA VAL A 7 7.82 -4.68 0.47
C VAL A 7 7.64 -4.23 1.92
N HIS A 8 6.46 -4.40 2.51
CA HIS A 8 6.24 -4.16 3.94
C HIS A 8 6.81 -5.29 4.81
N GLY A 9 7.05 -6.48 4.24
CA GLY A 9 7.73 -7.58 4.93
C GLY A 9 6.96 -8.18 6.12
N ASN A 10 5.67 -7.89 6.27
CA ASN A 10 4.83 -8.39 7.36
C ASN A 10 3.45 -8.83 6.84
N PHE A 11 3.02 -10.02 7.25
CA PHE A 11 1.75 -10.61 6.84
C PHE A 11 0.53 -9.76 7.22
N THR A 12 0.51 -9.19 8.42
CA THR A 12 -0.60 -8.33 8.88
C THR A 12 -0.72 -7.09 8.01
N GLN A 13 0.41 -6.52 7.61
CA GLN A 13 0.43 -5.29 6.82
C GLN A 13 0.18 -5.52 5.32
N PHE A 14 0.48 -6.72 4.83
CA PHE A 14 0.38 -7.07 3.42
C PHE A 14 -0.99 -6.72 2.81
N PHE A 15 -2.09 -7.07 3.46
CA PHE A 15 -3.44 -6.92 2.89
C PHE A 15 -3.85 -5.46 2.73
N TYR A 16 -3.66 -4.62 3.76
CA TYR A 16 -3.99 -3.21 3.64
C TYR A 16 -3.04 -2.50 2.67
N ALA A 17 -1.74 -2.84 2.70
CA ALA A 17 -0.75 -2.26 1.80
C ALA A 17 -1.00 -2.67 0.34
N PHE A 18 -1.45 -3.90 0.09
CA PHE A 18 -1.90 -4.33 -1.24
C PHE A 18 -3.04 -3.46 -1.77
N GLY A 19 -4.07 -3.22 -0.93
CA GLY A 19 -5.21 -2.38 -1.28
C GLY A 19 -4.79 -0.94 -1.54
N LEU A 20 -4.04 -0.34 -0.62
CA LEU A 20 -3.55 1.03 -0.73
C LEU A 20 -2.59 1.21 -1.92
N GLY A 21 -1.70 0.25 -2.16
CA GLY A 21 -0.83 0.23 -3.34
C GLY A 21 -1.59 0.02 -4.66
N SER A 22 -2.83 -0.46 -4.62
CA SER A 22 -3.73 -0.50 -5.79
C SER A 22 -4.48 0.82 -5.96
N LEU A 23 -4.89 1.47 -4.86
CA LEU A 23 -5.41 2.84 -4.85
C LEU A 23 -4.41 3.83 -5.43
N PHE A 24 -3.15 3.78 -5.00
CA PHE A 24 -2.08 4.64 -5.50
C PHE A 24 -1.83 4.45 -6.99
N ALA A 25 -1.87 3.21 -7.49
CA ALA A 25 -1.79 2.95 -8.92
C ALA A 25 -2.96 3.59 -9.67
N TYR A 26 -4.19 3.48 -9.16
CA TYR A 26 -5.36 4.15 -9.74
C TYR A 26 -5.22 5.69 -9.74
N ILE A 27 -4.82 6.29 -8.61
CA ILE A 27 -4.59 7.74 -8.49
C ILE A 27 -3.52 8.19 -9.49
N TYR A 28 -2.41 7.46 -9.63
CA TYR A 28 -1.38 7.77 -10.62
C TYR A 28 -1.94 7.73 -12.03
N LEU A 29 -2.64 6.66 -12.41
CA LEU A 29 -3.18 6.48 -13.75
C LEU A 29 -4.23 7.54 -14.11
N LYS A 30 -4.95 8.08 -13.11
CA LYS A 30 -5.96 9.13 -13.31
C LYS A 30 -5.37 10.54 -13.34
N SER A 31 -4.43 10.83 -12.43
CA SER A 31 -3.85 12.17 -12.29
C SER A 31 -2.64 12.42 -13.19
N GLY A 32 -1.92 11.37 -13.57
CA GLY A 32 -0.62 11.46 -14.24
C GLY A 32 0.50 12.06 -13.38
N ASN A 33 0.25 12.30 -12.09
CA ASN A 33 1.14 13.07 -11.23
C ASN A 33 1.73 12.18 -10.13
N PHE A 34 3.05 11.97 -10.20
CA PHE A 34 3.81 11.22 -9.21
C PHE A 34 3.73 11.86 -7.81
N PHE A 35 3.79 13.19 -7.71
CA PHE A 35 3.78 13.89 -6.42
C PHE A 35 2.47 13.69 -5.66
N VAL A 36 1.34 13.56 -6.35
CA VAL A 36 0.04 13.26 -5.70
C VAL A 36 0.11 11.91 -5.00
N VAL A 37 0.69 10.90 -5.65
CA VAL A 37 0.85 9.56 -5.06
C VAL A 37 1.88 9.54 -3.95
N PHE A 38 3.03 10.19 -4.16
CA PHE A 38 4.06 10.33 -3.14
C PHE A 38 3.53 10.99 -1.86
N ALA A 39 2.86 12.14 -1.99
CA ALA A 39 2.27 12.85 -0.87
C ALA A 39 1.19 12.03 -0.18
N SER A 40 0.31 11.37 -0.94
CA SER A 40 -0.71 10.48 -0.38
C SER A 40 -0.08 9.37 0.45
N HIS A 41 0.97 8.70 -0.07
CA HIS A 41 1.67 7.65 0.64
C HIS A 41 2.32 8.16 1.94
N ALA A 42 3.01 9.30 1.88
CA ALA A 42 3.60 9.92 3.07
C ALA A 42 2.54 10.23 4.15
N ILE A 43 1.40 10.81 3.74
CA ILE A 43 0.29 11.10 4.65
C ILE A 43 -0.23 9.81 5.30
N PHE A 44 -0.47 8.75 4.52
CA PHE A 44 -0.94 7.48 5.08
C PHE A 44 0.07 6.87 6.07
N ASN A 45 1.38 6.98 5.83
CA ASN A 45 2.38 6.49 6.77
C ASN A 45 2.44 7.31 8.07
N VAL A 46 2.27 8.63 7.98
CA VAL A 46 2.19 9.48 9.17
C VAL A 46 0.94 9.14 9.99
N LEU A 47 -0.22 9.01 9.34
CA LEU A 47 -1.50 8.74 10.01
C LEU A 47 -1.63 7.30 10.51
N SER A 48 -1.05 6.31 9.83
CA SER A 48 -1.20 4.90 10.25
C SER A 48 -0.04 4.37 11.08
N GLY A 49 1.11 5.04 11.07
CA GLY A 49 2.31 4.60 11.78
C GLY A 49 2.74 5.59 12.86
N ILE A 50 3.18 6.78 12.46
CA ILE A 50 3.84 7.75 13.36
C ILE A 50 2.85 8.32 14.39
N LEU A 51 1.71 8.83 13.95
CA LEU A 51 0.74 9.47 14.83
C LEU A 51 0.13 8.48 15.85
N PRO A 52 -0.30 7.26 15.45
CA PRO A 52 -0.72 6.23 16.41
C PRO A 52 0.35 5.90 17.43
N ALA A 53 1.62 5.77 17.02
CA ALA A 53 2.72 5.50 17.95
C ALA A 53 2.89 6.62 18.99
N ILE A 54 2.83 7.88 18.56
CA ILE A 54 2.87 9.03 19.49
C ILE A 54 1.66 9.03 20.43
N MET A 55 0.47 8.71 19.92
CA MET A 55 -0.75 8.64 20.73
C MET A 55 -0.73 7.50 21.75
N MET A 56 -0.12 6.36 21.41
CA MET A 56 0.08 5.27 22.37
C MET A 56 1.08 5.64 23.47
N GLU A 57 2.08 6.47 23.17
CA GLU A 57 3.07 6.92 24.16
C GLU A 57 2.53 8.05 25.07
N LYS A 58 1.77 9.00 24.50
CA LYS A 58 1.45 10.28 25.16
C LYS A 58 -0.05 10.60 25.26
N GLY A 59 -0.90 9.87 24.56
CA GLY A 59 -2.34 10.08 24.51
C GLY A 59 -3.10 9.31 25.59
N SER A 60 -4.41 9.56 25.68
CA SER A 60 -5.31 8.72 26.48
C SER A 60 -5.88 7.58 25.63
N ASP A 61 -6.19 6.45 26.26
CA ASP A 61 -6.79 5.29 25.61
C ASP A 61 -8.08 5.65 24.86
N LEU A 62 -8.92 6.53 25.44
CA LEU A 62 -10.14 7.00 24.80
C LEU A 62 -9.84 7.81 23.52
N ALA A 63 -8.85 8.70 23.56
CA ALA A 63 -8.46 9.48 22.38
C ALA A 63 -7.90 8.57 21.28
N PHE A 64 -7.09 7.57 21.65
CA PHE A 64 -6.57 6.57 20.72
C PHE A 64 -7.68 5.73 20.10
N ALA A 65 -8.64 5.24 20.89
CA ALA A 65 -9.78 4.47 20.40
C ALA A 65 -10.65 5.28 19.41
N LEU A 66 -10.96 6.53 19.75
CA LEU A 66 -11.72 7.43 18.86
C LEU A 66 -10.95 7.74 17.56
N TYR A 67 -9.64 7.93 17.66
CA TYR A 67 -8.77 8.10 16.50
C TYR A 67 -8.80 6.89 15.58
N MET A 68 -8.63 5.68 16.12
CA MET A 68 -8.64 4.44 15.34
C MET A 68 -10.00 4.20 14.68
N LEU A 69 -11.11 4.54 15.34
CA LEU A 69 -12.45 4.48 14.76
C LEU A 69 -12.62 5.47 13.60
N ALA A 70 -12.16 6.71 13.77
CA ALA A 70 -12.19 7.71 12.70
C ALA A 70 -11.30 7.30 11.52
N TYR A 71 -10.12 6.75 11.79
CA TYR A 71 -9.20 6.25 10.76
C TYR A 71 -9.82 5.09 9.98
N LEU A 72 -10.50 4.16 10.66
CA LEU A 72 -11.23 3.06 10.01
C LEU A 72 -12.31 3.60 9.06
N ALA A 73 -13.06 4.62 9.46
CA ALA A 73 -14.07 5.25 8.60
C ALA A 73 -13.42 5.85 7.33
N VAL A 74 -12.29 6.55 7.46
CA VAL A 74 -11.53 7.09 6.32
C VAL A 74 -11.07 5.99 5.37
N VAL A 75 -10.57 4.86 5.90
CA VAL A 75 -10.15 3.71 5.09
C VAL A 75 -11.33 3.11 4.33
N ILE A 76 -12.47 2.90 5.00
CA ILE A 76 -13.69 2.37 4.37
C ILE A 76 -14.16 3.29 3.24
N THR A 77 -14.23 4.61 3.49
CA THR A 77 -14.59 5.59 2.46
C THR A 77 -13.60 5.54 1.28
N GLY A 78 -12.30 5.46 1.55
CA GLY A 78 -11.27 5.33 0.52
C GLY A 78 -11.44 4.08 -0.35
N VAL A 79 -11.76 2.93 0.26
CA VAL A 79 -12.03 1.67 -0.46
C VAL A 79 -13.29 1.78 -1.31
N ILE A 80 -14.38 2.35 -0.79
CA ILE A 80 -15.61 2.57 -1.55
C ILE A 80 -15.35 3.46 -2.77
N LEU A 81 -14.66 4.58 -2.57
CA LEU A 81 -14.30 5.50 -3.65
C LEU A 81 -13.36 4.85 -4.68
N LEU A 82 -12.45 3.96 -4.25
CA LEU A 82 -11.63 3.18 -5.15
C LEU A 82 -12.48 2.25 -6.02
N ILE A 83 -13.38 1.48 -5.41
CA ILE A 83 -14.24 0.54 -6.13
C ILE A 83 -15.09 1.29 -7.17
N ILE A 84 -15.77 2.35 -6.75
CA ILE A 84 -16.60 3.17 -7.64
C ILE A 84 -15.75 3.83 -8.73
N GLY A 85 -14.61 4.41 -8.38
CA GLY A 85 -13.73 5.09 -9.32
C GLY A 85 -13.05 4.15 -10.31
N ALA A 86 -12.79 2.90 -9.92
CA ALA A 86 -12.19 1.88 -10.78
C ALA A 86 -13.22 1.24 -11.73
N GLN A 87 -14.52 1.30 -11.42
CA GLN A 87 -15.57 0.78 -12.31
C GLN A 87 -15.53 1.52 -13.65
N GLY A 88 -15.31 0.76 -14.72
CA GLY A 88 -15.24 1.30 -16.08
C GLY A 88 -13.99 2.14 -16.38
N PHE A 89 -13.02 2.21 -15.46
CA PHE A 89 -11.78 2.95 -15.67
C PHE A 89 -10.95 2.32 -16.80
N LYS A 90 -10.64 3.12 -17.83
CA LYS A 90 -9.78 2.74 -18.94
C LYS A 90 -8.52 3.60 -18.91
N PRO A 91 -7.37 3.07 -18.49
CA PRO A 91 -6.12 3.81 -18.48
C PRO A 91 -5.78 4.30 -19.90
N LYS A 92 -5.23 5.50 -20.01
CA LYS A 92 -4.65 5.97 -21.28
C LYS A 92 -3.54 5.00 -21.70
N LYS A 93 -3.43 4.72 -23.00
CA LYS A 93 -2.33 3.90 -23.52
C LYS A 93 -1.02 4.63 -23.26
N GLY A 94 -0.01 3.90 -22.77
CA GLY A 94 1.34 4.43 -22.63
C GLY A 94 1.95 4.71 -24.01
N GLU A 95 2.88 5.67 -24.05
CA GLU A 95 3.63 6.03 -25.26
C GLU A 95 4.41 4.84 -25.82
N ILE A 96 4.89 3.96 -24.93
CA ILE A 96 5.55 2.71 -25.26
C ILE A 96 4.58 1.56 -24.97
N SER A 97 4.21 0.81 -26.01
CA SER A 97 3.41 -0.40 -25.86
C SER A 97 4.31 -1.62 -25.82
N LEU A 98 4.35 -2.30 -24.67
CA LEU A 98 5.02 -3.59 -24.50
C LEU A 98 3.97 -4.69 -24.42
N SER A 99 4.35 -5.89 -24.87
CA SER A 99 3.53 -7.07 -24.59
C SER A 99 3.50 -7.33 -23.08
N LYS A 100 2.40 -7.92 -22.58
CA LYS A 100 2.27 -8.26 -21.15
C LYS A 100 3.46 -9.09 -20.63
N LYS A 101 3.97 -10.00 -21.46
CA LYS A 101 5.17 -10.81 -21.15
C LYS A 101 6.40 -9.94 -20.95
N LYS A 102 6.72 -9.04 -21.90
CA LYS A 102 7.89 -8.16 -21.81
C LYS A 102 7.82 -7.22 -20.60
N MET A 103 6.62 -6.71 -20.27
CA MET A 103 6.44 -5.91 -19.05
C MET A 103 6.70 -6.73 -17.78
N ALA A 104 6.17 -7.95 -17.70
CA ALA A 104 6.38 -8.83 -16.56
C ALA A 104 7.86 -9.20 -16.41
N GLU A 105 8.55 -9.51 -17.52
CA GLU A 105 9.99 -9.81 -17.52
C GLU A 105 10.81 -8.61 -17.01
N ALA A 106 10.53 -7.41 -17.50
CA ALA A 106 11.23 -6.20 -17.06
C ALA A 106 11.02 -5.91 -15.56
N VAL A 107 9.80 -6.08 -15.07
CA VAL A 107 9.45 -5.76 -13.68
C VAL A 107 9.89 -6.85 -12.70
N LEU A 108 9.68 -8.14 -13.04
CA LEU A 108 9.76 -9.25 -12.08
C LEU A 108 11.01 -10.14 -12.22
N VAL A 109 11.60 -10.25 -13.41
CA VAL A 109 12.61 -11.28 -13.70
C VAL A 109 14.04 -10.77 -13.54
N ASN A 110 14.23 -9.47 -13.32
CA ASN A 110 15.57 -8.95 -13.03
C ASN A 110 16.08 -9.49 -11.67
N PRO A 111 17.38 -9.81 -11.53
CA PRO A 111 17.91 -10.43 -10.33
C PRO A 111 17.61 -9.66 -9.04
N GLY A 112 17.68 -8.32 -9.10
CA GLY A 112 17.38 -7.47 -7.95
C GLY A 112 15.94 -7.61 -7.46
N MET A 113 14.97 -7.65 -8.37
CA MET A 113 13.56 -7.87 -8.01
C MET A 113 13.34 -9.28 -7.46
N ILE A 114 13.93 -10.31 -8.09
CA ILE A 114 13.82 -11.69 -7.60
C ILE A 114 14.35 -11.78 -6.17
N THR A 115 15.54 -11.25 -5.92
CA THR A 115 16.14 -11.20 -4.58
C THR A 115 15.26 -10.43 -3.60
N ALA A 116 14.74 -9.26 -3.99
CA ALA A 116 13.87 -8.45 -3.14
C ALA A 116 12.57 -9.20 -2.79
N VAL A 117 11.91 -9.82 -3.76
CA VAL A 117 10.67 -10.58 -3.55
C VAL A 117 10.93 -11.77 -2.62
N LEU A 118 12.00 -12.53 -2.84
CA LEU A 118 12.34 -13.68 -1.97
C LEU A 118 12.64 -13.23 -0.55
N LEU A 119 13.41 -12.15 -0.37
CA LEU A 119 13.72 -11.58 0.95
C LEU A 119 12.45 -11.12 1.66
N MET A 120 11.60 -10.36 0.97
CA MET A 120 10.36 -9.83 1.55
C MET A 120 9.36 -10.93 1.89
N LEU A 121 9.28 -11.98 1.07
CA LEU A 121 8.49 -13.17 1.38
C LEU A 121 9.03 -13.91 2.62
N ALA A 122 10.36 -14.06 2.73
CA ALA A 122 10.97 -14.68 3.91
C ALA A 122 10.69 -13.87 5.19
N LEU A 123 10.81 -12.53 5.13
CA LEU A 123 10.46 -11.65 6.25
C LEU A 123 8.98 -11.75 6.62
N MET A 124 8.10 -11.78 5.62
CA MET A 124 6.65 -11.92 5.82
C MET A 124 6.28 -13.27 6.45
N ILE A 125 6.96 -14.36 6.08
CA ILE A 125 6.78 -15.67 6.70
C ILE A 125 7.31 -15.63 8.14
N LEU A 126 8.50 -15.06 8.35
CA LEU A 126 9.08 -14.92 9.68
C LEU A 126 8.18 -14.10 10.62
N SER A 127 7.51 -13.07 10.08
CA SER A 127 6.60 -12.21 10.85
C SER A 127 5.40 -12.96 11.44
N LEU A 128 5.05 -14.14 10.90
CA LEU A 128 4.00 -15.00 11.45
C LEU A 128 4.42 -15.71 12.74
N PHE A 129 5.73 -15.84 12.97
CA PHE A 129 6.29 -16.53 14.14
C PHE A 129 6.83 -15.56 15.17
N THR A 130 7.08 -14.30 14.79
CA THR A 130 7.47 -13.22 15.70
C THR A 130 6.24 -12.44 16.14
N PHE A 131 5.36 -13.06 16.94
CA PHE A 131 4.43 -12.31 17.77
C PHE A 131 5.21 -11.84 19.00
N THR A 132 5.77 -10.63 18.96
CA THR A 132 6.16 -9.96 20.21
C THR A 132 4.90 -9.44 20.87
N VAL A 133 4.58 -10.03 22.02
CA VAL A 133 3.64 -9.56 23.04
C VAL A 133 3.98 -8.13 23.43
#